data_AF-A0A971KYF7-F1
#
_entry.id   AF-A0A971KYF7-F1
#
_cell.length_a   1.000
_cell.length_b   1.000
_cell.length_c   1.000
_cell.angle_alpha   90.00
_cell.angle_beta   90.00
_cell.angle_gamma   90.00
#
_symmetry.space_group_name_H-M   'P 1'
#
loop_
_entity.id
_entity.type
_entity.pdbx_description
1 polymer ?
#
loop_
_entity_poly.entity_id
_entity_poly.type
_entity_poly.pdbx_seq_one_letter_code
_entity_poly.pdbx_strand_id
1 'polypeptide(L)'
;MNLANKITILRILLVPLFMVLLLADFPYSNVLAAMVFIVAASTDSVDGYIARKRNEVTIFGKFIDPLADKILVTSALIILVEMGKLSSVIAIIIITREFVITGFRMLAASEGVIIAASGWGKLKTILQIIAIVAIILNNVPFAQMGFPFDKISLALAVAVTIISGADYIYKNISLLRK
;
A
#
# COMPACT_ATOMS: atom_id res chain seq x y z
N MET A 1 -3.60 18.32 17.66
CA MET A 1 -3.69 17.24 16.65
C MET A 1 -5.06 16.60 16.73
N ASN A 2 -5.73 16.48 15.59
CA ASN A 2 -7.07 15.86 15.46
C ASN A 2 -7.00 14.32 15.57
N LEU A 3 -8.13 13.63 15.46
CA LEU A 3 -8.17 12.16 15.56
C LEU A 3 -7.51 11.51 14.34
N ALA A 4 -7.75 12.05 13.14
CA ALA A 4 -7.19 11.52 11.90
C ALA A 4 -5.64 11.46 11.92
N ASN A 5 -4.97 12.57 12.28
CA ASN A 5 -3.50 12.62 12.32
C ASN A 5 -2.91 11.66 13.37
N LYS A 6 -3.63 11.39 14.47
CA LYS A 6 -3.20 10.39 15.46
C LYS A 6 -3.23 8.98 14.89
N ILE A 7 -4.24 8.66 14.07
CA ILE A 7 -4.34 7.37 13.38
C ILE A 7 -3.21 7.22 12.36
N THR A 8 -2.90 8.27 11.59
CA THR A 8 -1.78 8.25 10.63
C THR A 8 -0.44 8.00 11.33
N ILE A 9 -0.18 8.69 12.45
CA ILE A 9 1.05 8.51 13.22
C ILE A 9 1.11 7.11 13.84
N LEU A 10 -0.02 6.61 14.36
CA LEU A 10 -0.09 5.23 14.84
C LEU A 10 0.30 4.26 13.72
N ARG A 11 -0.18 4.44 12.49
CA ARG A 11 0.21 3.61 11.34
C ARG A 11 1.72 3.61 11.12
N ILE A 12 2.35 4.79 11.14
CA ILE A 12 3.81 4.91 11.00
C ILE A 12 4.54 4.15 12.10
N LEU A 13 4.07 4.25 13.35
CA LEU A 13 4.64 3.53 14.50
C LEU A 13 4.41 2.02 14.43
N LEU A 14 3.34 1.56 13.77
CA LEU A 14 3.10 0.14 13.52
C LEU A 14 4.07 -0.46 12.49
N VAL A 15 4.69 0.34 11.62
CA VAL A 15 5.62 -0.17 10.60
C VAL A 15 6.85 -0.84 11.24
N PRO A 16 7.63 -0.20 12.14
CA PRO A 16 8.73 -0.87 12.82
C PRO A 16 8.31 -2.13 13.56
N LEU A 17 7.16 -2.11 14.24
CA LEU A 17 6.62 -3.28 14.93
C LEU A 17 6.33 -4.42 13.95
N PHE A 18 5.67 -4.12 12.82
CA PHE A 18 5.44 -5.06 11.74
C PHE A 18 6.74 -5.66 11.22
N MET A 19 7.76 -4.83 10.95
CA MET A 19 9.06 -5.28 10.45
C MET A 19 9.74 -6.25 11.42
N VAL A 20 9.76 -5.89 12.71
CA VAL A 20 10.32 -6.76 13.77
C VAL A 20 9.56 -8.08 13.83
N LEU A 21 8.23 -8.06 13.84
CA LEU A 21 7.42 -9.28 13.89
C LEU A 21 7.61 -10.17 12.65
N LEU A 22 7.77 -9.58 11.47
CA LEU A 22 7.94 -10.32 10.22
C LEU A 22 9.33 -10.98 10.12
N LEU A 23 10.36 -10.32 10.65
CA LEU A 23 11.73 -10.82 10.68
C LEU A 23 12.01 -11.74 11.87
N ALA A 24 11.17 -11.69 12.91
CA ALA A 24 11.38 -12.48 14.10
C ALA A 24 11.07 -13.97 13.87
N ASP A 25 11.98 -14.81 14.38
CA ASP A 25 11.89 -16.26 14.28
C ASP A 25 11.30 -16.85 15.56
N PHE A 26 9.97 -16.78 15.70
CA PHE A 26 9.24 -17.44 16.78
C PHE A 26 7.86 -17.94 16.30
N PRO A 27 7.24 -18.90 17.00
CA PRO A 27 5.95 -19.44 16.61
C PRO A 27 4.90 -18.35 16.43
N TYR A 28 4.16 -18.39 15.32
CA TYR A 28 3.12 -17.42 14.97
C TYR A 28 3.59 -15.99 14.62
N SER A 29 4.90 -15.74 14.51
CA SER A 29 5.43 -14.41 14.14
C SER A 29 4.83 -13.89 12.82
N ASN A 30 4.76 -14.74 11.79
CA ASN A 30 4.11 -14.42 10.50
C ASN A 30 2.61 -14.06 10.65
N VAL A 31 1.88 -14.72 11.55
CA VAL A 31 0.45 -14.45 11.78
C VAL A 31 0.28 -13.11 12.48
N LEU A 32 1.10 -12.83 13.50
CA LEU A 32 1.11 -11.54 14.18
C LEU A 32 1.50 -10.41 13.21
N ALA A 33 2.53 -10.61 12.39
CA ALA A 33 2.96 -9.67 11.36
C ALA A 33 1.85 -9.38 10.35
N ALA A 34 1.17 -10.43 9.85
CA ALA A 34 0.03 -10.26 8.94
C ALA A 34 -1.11 -9.47 9.60
N MET A 35 -1.44 -9.74 10.87
CA MET A 35 -2.46 -8.99 11.59
C MET A 35 -2.09 -7.51 11.75
N VAL A 36 -0.86 -7.20 12.16
CA VAL A 36 -0.38 -5.83 12.27
C VAL A 36 -0.41 -5.13 10.91
N PHE A 37 0.02 -5.81 9.84
CA PHE A 37 -0.03 -5.27 8.48
C PHE A 37 -1.47 -4.96 8.04
N ILE A 38 -2.41 -5.88 8.24
CA ILE A 38 -3.83 -5.69 7.88
C ILE A 38 -4.43 -4.52 8.66
N VAL A 39 -4.18 -4.43 9.97
CA VAL A 39 -4.64 -3.33 10.80
C VAL A 39 -4.06 -2.01 10.30
N ALA A 40 -2.75 -1.95 10.09
CA ALA A 40 -2.07 -0.75 9.59
C ALA A 40 -2.62 -0.33 8.21
N ALA A 41 -2.76 -1.25 7.27
CA ALA A 41 -3.28 -0.96 5.93
C ALA A 41 -4.76 -0.52 5.96
N SER A 42 -5.57 -1.11 6.84
CA SER A 42 -6.99 -0.76 6.97
C SER A 42 -7.20 0.63 7.57
N THR A 43 -6.28 1.08 8.43
CA THR A 43 -6.41 2.41 9.06
C THR A 43 -6.36 3.58 8.07
N ASP A 44 -5.80 3.39 6.87
CA ASP A 44 -5.73 4.42 5.79
C ASP A 44 -7.09 4.81 5.22
N SER A 45 -8.02 3.86 5.20
CA SER A 45 -9.39 4.19 4.80
C SER A 45 -10.15 4.89 5.92
N VAL A 46 -9.77 4.62 7.18
CA VAL A 46 -10.48 5.07 8.38
C VAL A 46 -10.13 6.52 8.72
N ASP A 47 -8.86 6.90 8.73
CA ASP A 47 -8.46 8.29 9.02
C ASP A 47 -8.98 9.27 7.97
N GLY A 48 -8.92 8.92 6.68
CA GLY A 48 -9.48 9.72 5.59
C GLY A 48 -11.00 9.84 5.67
N TYR A 49 -11.69 8.79 6.11
CA TYR A 49 -13.14 8.86 6.36
C TYR A 49 -13.47 9.78 7.55
N ILE A 50 -12.75 9.64 8.66
CA ILE A 50 -12.94 10.45 9.86
C ILE A 50 -12.64 11.92 9.58
N ALA A 51 -11.53 12.22 8.88
CA ALA A 51 -11.14 13.58 8.53
C ALA A 51 -12.21 14.28 7.70
N ARG A 52 -12.77 13.59 6.69
CA ARG A 52 -13.86 14.13 5.85
C ARG A 52 -15.16 14.29 6.63
N LYS A 53 -15.54 13.29 7.42
CA LYS A 53 -16.81 13.32 8.18
C LYS A 53 -16.82 14.37 9.29
N ARG A 54 -15.67 14.62 9.91
CA ARG A 54 -15.53 15.58 11.01
C ARG A 54 -15.04 16.95 10.59
N ASN A 55 -14.85 17.19 9.28
CA ASN A 55 -14.20 18.40 8.76
C ASN A 55 -12.83 18.68 9.42
N GLU A 56 -12.13 17.61 9.83
CA GLU A 56 -10.82 17.67 10.48
C GLU A 56 -9.68 17.59 9.45
N VAL A 57 -9.86 18.12 8.24
CA VAL A 57 -8.83 18.04 7.19
C VAL A 57 -7.72 19.05 7.47
N THR A 58 -6.48 18.58 7.66
CA THR A 58 -5.31 19.44 7.95
C THR A 58 -4.27 19.37 6.84
N ILE A 59 -3.46 20.42 6.66
CA ILE A 59 -2.33 20.44 5.71
C ILE A 59 -1.33 19.35 6.06
N PHE A 60 -1.03 19.19 7.36
CA PHE A 60 -0.15 18.14 7.85
C PHE A 60 -0.67 16.74 7.51
N GLY A 61 -1.94 16.44 7.77
CA GLY A 61 -2.55 15.16 7.43
C GLY A 61 -2.49 14.88 5.92
N LYS A 62 -2.86 15.86 5.09
CA LYS A 62 -2.76 15.74 3.62
C LYS A 62 -1.35 15.38 3.12
N PHE A 63 -0.31 15.81 3.83
CA PHE A 63 1.07 15.52 3.48
C PHE A 63 1.57 14.17 4.04
N ILE A 64 1.23 13.85 5.29
CA ILE A 64 1.72 12.64 5.96
C ILE A 64 0.94 11.39 5.54
N ASP A 65 -0.37 11.48 5.27
CA ASP A 65 -1.18 10.31 4.92
C ASP A 65 -0.64 9.56 3.68
N PRO A 66 -0.34 10.24 2.54
CA PRO A 66 0.24 9.58 1.38
C PRO A 66 1.63 8.98 1.65
N LEU A 67 2.41 9.62 2.53
CA LEU A 67 3.74 9.15 2.90
C LEU A 67 3.66 7.87 3.75
N ALA A 68 2.79 7.87 4.77
CA ALA A 68 2.58 6.73 5.66
C ALA A 68 2.10 5.49 4.90
N ASP A 69 1.18 5.67 3.94
CA ASP A 69 0.72 4.60 3.05
C ASP A 69 1.90 3.97 2.28
N LYS A 70 2.78 4.79 1.70
CA LYS A 70 3.93 4.27 0.93
C LYS A 70 4.96 3.61 1.79
N ILE A 71 5.21 4.11 3.01
CA ILE A 71 6.17 3.51 3.93
C ILE A 71 5.74 2.07 4.27
N LEU A 72 4.49 1.85 4.71
CA LEU A 72 4.01 0.52 5.12
C LEU A 72 4.17 -0.52 3.99
N VAL A 73 3.67 -0.18 2.80
CA VAL A 73 3.68 -1.08 1.66
C VAL A 73 5.11 -1.33 1.15
N THR A 74 5.93 -0.29 1.08
CA THR A 74 7.32 -0.40 0.62
C THR A 74 8.15 -1.24 1.59
N SER A 75 8.00 -1.01 2.90
CA SER A 75 8.66 -1.81 3.93
C SER A 75 8.29 -3.29 3.83
N ALA A 76 7.01 -3.61 3.62
CA ALA A 76 6.57 -4.99 3.44
C ALA A 76 7.21 -5.64 2.21
N LEU A 77 7.22 -4.96 1.05
CA LEU A 77 7.82 -5.50 -0.17
C LEU A 77 9.33 -5.71 -0.03
N ILE A 78 10.05 -4.76 0.58
CA ILE A 78 11.50 -4.86 0.78
C ILE A 78 11.85 -6.05 1.68
N ILE A 79 11.17 -6.21 2.82
CA ILE A 79 11.41 -7.34 3.72
C ILE A 79 11.07 -8.67 3.04
N LEU A 80 9.97 -8.73 2.28
CA LEU A 80 9.63 -9.95 1.55
C LEU A 80 10.69 -10.32 0.49
N VAL A 81 11.36 -9.34 -0.12
CA VAL A 81 12.51 -9.57 -0.99
C VAL A 81 13.72 -10.08 -0.20
N GLU A 82 14.03 -9.46 0.94
CA GLU A 82 15.12 -9.88 1.84
C GLU A 82 14.94 -11.33 2.32
N MET A 83 13.71 -11.71 2.66
CA MET A 83 13.34 -13.09 3.05
C MET A 83 13.33 -14.08 1.87
N GLY A 84 13.62 -13.64 0.64
CA GLY A 84 13.58 -14.49 -0.56
C GLY A 84 12.17 -14.92 -1.00
N LYS A 85 11.12 -14.30 -0.45
CA LYS A 85 9.71 -14.63 -0.76
C LYS A 85 9.14 -13.85 -1.94
N LEU A 86 9.80 -12.76 -2.34
CA LEU A 86 9.37 -11.89 -3.43
C LEU A 86 10.53 -11.55 -4.37
N SER A 87 10.26 -11.49 -5.67
CA SER A 87 11.25 -11.02 -6.64
C SER A 87 11.50 -9.52 -6.47
N SER A 88 12.77 -9.12 -6.44
CA SER A 88 13.17 -7.70 -6.42
C SER A 88 12.60 -6.92 -7.61
N VAL A 89 12.52 -7.54 -8.80
CA VAL A 89 11.93 -6.93 -10.01
C VAL A 89 10.46 -6.60 -9.79
N ILE A 90 9.69 -7.53 -9.18
CA ILE A 90 8.28 -7.32 -8.87
C ILE A 90 8.12 -6.19 -7.85
N ALA A 91 8.91 -6.20 -6.78
CA ALA A 91 8.89 -5.15 -5.77
C ALA A 91 9.18 -3.77 -6.38
N ILE A 92 10.21 -3.67 -7.24
CA ILE A 92 10.57 -2.44 -7.94
C ILE A 92 9.41 -1.93 -8.81
N ILE A 93 8.79 -2.78 -9.63
CA ILE A 93 7.64 -2.38 -10.48
C ILE A 93 6.54 -1.74 -9.64
N ILE A 94 6.19 -2.40 -8.53
CA ILE A 94 5.12 -1.93 -7.65
C ILE A 94 5.52 -0.62 -6.98
N ILE A 95 6.70 -0.55 -6.36
CA ILE A 95 7.20 0.65 -5.68
C ILE A 95 7.28 1.82 -6.65
N THR A 96 7.93 1.66 -7.81
CA THR A 96 8.07 2.72 -8.81
C THR A 96 6.71 3.26 -9.21
N ARG A 97 5.72 2.39 -9.49
CA ARG A 97 4.37 2.84 -9.81
C ARG A 97 3.76 3.65 -8.66
N GLU A 98 3.88 3.20 -7.42
CA GLU A 98 3.34 3.92 -6.26
C GLU A 98 3.90 5.33 -6.10
N PHE A 99 5.21 5.49 -6.32
CA PHE A 99 5.86 6.80 -6.23
C PHE A 99 5.53 7.68 -7.44
N VAL A 100 5.51 7.14 -8.66
CA VAL A 100 5.16 7.90 -9.88
C VAL A 100 3.75 8.47 -9.79
N ILE A 101 2.75 7.65 -9.43
CA ILE A 101 1.36 8.11 -9.36
C ILE A 101 1.15 9.11 -8.21
N THR A 102 1.79 8.90 -7.07
CA THR A 102 1.78 9.87 -5.96
C THR A 102 2.42 11.19 -6.37
N GLY A 103 3.60 11.15 -7.00
CA GLY A 103 4.30 12.32 -7.51
C GLY A 103 3.45 13.12 -8.51
N PHE A 104 2.86 12.42 -9.48
CA PHE A 104 1.92 13.02 -10.44
C PHE A 104 0.75 13.73 -9.75
N ARG A 105 0.15 13.12 -8.73
CA ARG A 105 -0.96 13.72 -7.97
C ARG A 105 -0.52 14.97 -7.23
N MET A 106 0.66 14.96 -6.63
CA MET A 106 1.20 16.12 -5.91
C MET A 106 1.50 17.27 -6.86
N LEU A 107 2.10 17.00 -8.02
CA LEU A 107 2.38 18.01 -9.04
C LEU A 107 1.08 18.64 -9.56
N ALA A 108 0.11 17.83 -9.98
CA ALA A 108 -1.19 18.34 -10.43
C ALA A 108 -1.90 19.16 -9.34
N ALA A 109 -1.86 18.71 -8.08
CA ALA A 109 -2.44 19.45 -6.96
C ALA A 109 -1.75 20.80 -6.71
N SER A 110 -0.44 20.90 -6.97
CA SER A 110 0.31 22.16 -6.86
C SER A 110 -0.12 23.19 -7.91
N GLU A 111 -0.61 22.73 -9.05
CA GLU A 111 -1.19 23.56 -10.13
C GLU A 111 -2.71 23.78 -9.97
N GLY A 112 -3.29 23.37 -8.85
CA GLY A 112 -4.73 23.51 -8.58
C GLY A 112 -5.62 22.48 -9.27
N VAL A 113 -5.04 21.46 -9.93
CA VAL A 113 -5.78 20.37 -10.57
C VAL A 113 -5.92 19.19 -9.63
N ILE A 114 -7.16 18.85 -9.28
CA ILE A 114 -7.46 17.70 -8.41
C ILE A 114 -7.72 16.47 -9.27
N ILE A 115 -6.77 15.54 -9.29
CA ILE A 115 -6.95 14.25 -9.97
C ILE A 115 -7.61 13.25 -9.03
N ALA A 116 -8.79 12.77 -9.43
CA ALA A 116 -9.54 11.76 -8.68
C ALA A 116 -8.88 10.37 -8.77
N ALA A 117 -9.07 9.56 -7.74
CA ALA A 117 -8.59 8.17 -7.74
C ALA A 117 -9.37 7.32 -8.77
N SER A 118 -8.65 6.61 -9.63
CA SER A 118 -9.27 5.69 -10.60
C SER A 118 -9.73 4.38 -9.94
N GLY A 119 -10.74 3.72 -10.51
CA GLY A 119 -11.18 2.40 -10.08
C GLY A 119 -10.06 1.36 -10.11
N TRP A 120 -9.20 1.43 -11.13
CA TRP A 120 -7.98 0.63 -11.23
C TRP A 120 -7.03 0.85 -10.05
N GLY A 121 -6.90 2.10 -9.57
CA GLY A 121 -6.06 2.41 -8.41
C GLY A 121 -6.57 1.76 -7.13
N LYS A 122 -7.90 1.69 -6.94
CA LYS A 122 -8.52 1.01 -5.79
C LYS A 122 -8.32 -0.50 -5.87
N LEU A 123 -8.60 -1.10 -7.04
CA LEU A 123 -8.45 -2.53 -7.26
C LEU A 123 -7.00 -2.98 -7.05
N LYS A 124 -6.04 -2.18 -7.53
CA LYS A 124 -4.60 -2.38 -7.31
C LYS A 124 -4.30 -2.54 -5.83
N THR A 125 -4.72 -1.58 -5.00
CA THR A 125 -4.42 -1.60 -3.56
C THR A 125 -5.02 -2.82 -2.88
N ILE A 126 -6.26 -3.20 -3.21
CA ILE A 126 -6.90 -4.40 -2.65
C ILE A 126 -6.11 -5.67 -3.00
N LEU A 127 -5.81 -5.88 -4.28
CA LEU A 127 -5.08 -7.06 -4.74
C LEU A 127 -3.66 -7.12 -4.16
N GLN A 128 -3.00 -5.98 -4.05
CA GLN A 128 -1.67 -5.88 -3.48
C GLN A 128 -1.64 -6.23 -1.99
N ILE A 129 -2.61 -5.75 -1.20
CA ILE A 129 -2.73 -6.13 0.21
C ILE A 129 -2.98 -7.64 0.34
N ILE A 130 -3.89 -8.20 -0.47
CA ILE A 130 -4.18 -9.64 -0.48
C ILE A 130 -2.91 -10.44 -0.79
N ALA A 131 -2.17 -10.06 -1.83
CA ALA A 131 -0.94 -10.73 -2.22
C ALA A 131 0.13 -10.68 -1.12
N ILE A 132 0.37 -9.50 -0.53
CA ILE A 132 1.35 -9.33 0.55
C ILE A 132 0.96 -10.22 1.76
N VAL A 133 -0.31 -10.22 2.17
CA VAL A 133 -0.79 -11.04 3.28
C VAL A 133 -0.63 -12.53 2.96
N ALA A 134 -0.99 -12.98 1.76
CA ALA A 134 -0.83 -14.36 1.35
C ALA A 134 0.64 -14.81 1.41
N ILE A 135 1.57 -13.97 0.97
CA ILE A 135 3.02 -14.25 1.02
C ILE A 135 3.53 -14.27 2.47
N ILE A 136 3.13 -13.31 3.32
CA ILE A 136 3.50 -13.26 4.74
C ILE A 136 3.07 -14.57 5.43
N LEU A 137 1.85 -15.04 5.17
CA LEU A 137 1.29 -16.26 5.74
C LEU A 137 1.80 -17.55 5.09
N ASN A 138 2.81 -17.49 4.22
CA ASN A 138 3.34 -18.64 3.49
C ASN A 138 2.23 -19.42 2.76
N ASN A 139 1.28 -18.70 2.17
CA ASN A 139 0.15 -19.25 1.41
C ASN A 139 -0.81 -20.14 2.23
N VAL A 140 -0.81 -20.09 3.56
CA VAL A 140 -1.77 -20.85 4.41
C VAL A 140 -3.17 -20.21 4.34
N PRO A 141 -4.26 -21.01 4.24
CA PRO A 141 -4.32 -22.48 4.21
C PRO A 141 -4.17 -23.11 2.81
N PHE A 142 -4.14 -22.32 1.75
CA PHE A 142 -4.10 -22.81 0.36
C PHE A 142 -2.91 -23.70 0.04
N ALA A 143 -1.78 -23.49 0.72
CA ALA A 143 -0.60 -24.35 0.66
C ALA A 143 -0.94 -25.82 1.02
N GLN A 144 -1.84 -26.04 1.98
CA GLN A 144 -2.28 -27.38 2.39
C GLN A 144 -3.14 -28.07 1.32
N MET A 145 -3.75 -27.28 0.44
CA MET A 145 -4.56 -27.75 -0.69
C MET A 145 -3.75 -27.85 -1.99
N GLY A 146 -2.45 -27.53 -1.96
CA GLY A 146 -1.60 -27.46 -3.16
C GLY A 146 -1.94 -26.31 -4.11
N PHE A 147 -2.75 -25.34 -3.68
CA PHE A 147 -3.21 -24.23 -4.52
C PHE A 147 -2.28 -23.00 -4.37
N PRO A 148 -1.65 -22.50 -5.44
CA PRO A 148 -0.68 -21.41 -5.38
C PRO A 148 -1.34 -20.01 -5.34
N PHE A 149 -2.17 -19.76 -4.34
CA PHE A 149 -2.96 -18.53 -4.22
C PHE A 149 -2.09 -17.27 -4.08
N ASP A 150 -1.01 -17.33 -3.30
CA ASP A 150 0.00 -16.27 -3.17
C ASP A 150 0.57 -15.83 -4.52
N LYS A 151 0.96 -16.78 -5.38
CA LYS A 151 1.51 -16.49 -6.71
C LYS A 151 0.46 -15.91 -7.65
N ILE A 152 -0.76 -16.46 -7.65
CA ILE A 152 -1.86 -15.98 -8.49
C ILE A 152 -2.26 -14.57 -8.08
N SER A 153 -2.45 -14.33 -6.78
CA SER A 153 -2.80 -13.01 -6.25
C SER A 153 -1.71 -11.98 -6.51
N LEU A 154 -0.43 -12.35 -6.38
CA LEU A 154 0.70 -11.49 -6.74
C LEU A 154 0.72 -11.15 -8.23
N ALA A 155 0.52 -12.13 -9.12
CA ALA A 155 0.47 -11.90 -10.55
C ALA A 155 -0.67 -10.93 -10.93
N LEU A 156 -1.86 -11.11 -10.34
CA LEU A 156 -2.98 -10.20 -10.51
C LEU A 156 -2.67 -8.79 -9.97
N ALA A 157 -2.05 -8.69 -8.79
CA ALA A 157 -1.64 -7.41 -8.22
C ALA A 157 -0.66 -6.67 -9.14
N VAL A 158 0.32 -7.35 -9.73
CA VAL A 158 1.29 -6.76 -10.68
C VAL A 158 0.59 -6.33 -11.97
N ALA A 159 -0.25 -7.17 -12.56
CA ALA A 159 -0.99 -6.84 -13.78
C ALA A 159 -1.85 -5.59 -13.58
N VAL A 160 -2.62 -5.55 -12.49
CA VAL A 160 -3.47 -4.40 -12.17
C VAL A 160 -2.64 -3.16 -11.80
N THR A 161 -1.46 -3.33 -11.19
CA THR A 161 -0.52 -2.22 -10.95
C THR A 161 -0.08 -1.55 -12.24
N ILE A 162 0.32 -2.34 -13.24
CA ILE A 162 0.75 -1.84 -14.55
C ILE A 162 -0.43 -1.18 -15.27
N ILE A 163 -1.59 -1.86 -15.36
CA ILE A 163 -2.80 -1.32 -16.00
C ILE A 163 -3.20 0.00 -15.33
N SER A 164 -3.19 0.05 -14.00
CA SER A 164 -3.56 1.25 -13.27
C SER A 164 -2.56 2.40 -13.48
N GLY A 165 -1.27 2.11 -13.58
CA GLY A 165 -0.25 3.10 -13.90
C GLY A 165 -0.46 3.68 -15.30
N ALA A 166 -0.66 2.83 -16.30
CA ALA A 166 -0.91 3.23 -17.68
C ALA A 166 -2.21 4.03 -17.82
N ASP A 167 -3.32 3.55 -17.25
CA ASP A 167 -4.62 4.24 -17.26
C ASP A 167 -4.53 5.63 -16.65
N TYR A 168 -3.82 5.75 -15.52
CA TYR A 168 -3.65 7.01 -14.83
C TYR A 168 -2.82 8.00 -15.66
N ILE A 169 -1.68 7.56 -16.20
CA ILE A 169 -0.82 8.43 -17.02
C ILE A 169 -1.58 8.85 -18.28
N TYR A 170 -2.19 7.91 -19.00
CA TYR A 170 -2.92 8.20 -20.24
C TYR A 170 -4.03 9.25 -20.05
N LYS A 171 -4.82 9.16 -18.99
CA LYS A 171 -5.91 10.11 -18.71
C LYS A 171 -5.43 11.50 -18.28
N ASN A 172 -4.21 11.60 -17.74
CA ASN A 172 -3.73 12.83 -17.10
C ASN A 172 -2.49 13.44 -17.77
N ILE A 173 -1.92 12.80 -18.80
CA ILE A 173 -0.72 13.29 -19.50
C ILE A 173 -0.94 14.63 -20.19
N SER A 174 -2.18 14.95 -20.57
CA SER A 174 -2.56 16.24 -21.14
C SER A 174 -2.41 17.39 -20.14
N LEU A 175 -2.47 17.11 -18.83
CA LEU A 175 -2.30 18.11 -17.78
C LEU A 175 -0.85 18.57 -17.65
N LEU A 176 0.13 17.71 -18.00
CA LEU A 176 1.56 18.02 -17.94
C LEU A 176 2.11 18.79 -19.16
N ARG A 177 1.28 19.07 -20.17
CA ARG A 177 1.71 19.75 -21.41
C ARG A 177 1.52 21.28 -21.36
N LYS A 178 1.25 21.85 -20.19
CA LYS A 178 1.19 23.30 -19.98
C LYS A 178 2.51 23.81 -19.42
#